data_AF-A0A2R7STT2-F1
#
_entry.id   AF-A0A2R7STT2-F1
#
_cell.length_a   1.000
_cell.length_b   1.000
_cell.length_c   1.000
_cell.angle_alpha   90.00
_cell.angle_beta   90.00
_cell.angle_gamma   90.00
#
_symmetry.space_group_name_H-M   'P 1'
#
loop_
_entity.id
_entity.type
_entity.pdbx_description
1 polymer ?
#
loop_
_entity_poly.entity_id
_entity_poly.type
_entity_poly.pdbx_seq_one_letter_code
_entity_poly.pdbx_strand_id
1 'polypeptide(L)'
;MNDERIREALTEFVGAFEVVFRYDWVYTKIMIGDEADGATFIEPGLEDETEDWGARGTLLEKYRTLVAAMKAAGLEPAFPFPLQNLPGFKTRVW
;
A
#
# COMPACT_ATOMS: atom_id res chain seq x y z
N MET A 1 24.10 10.42 6.58
CA MET A 1 23.53 9.24 5.92
C MET A 1 22.91 9.78 4.64
N ASN A 2 23.39 9.39 3.46
CA ASN A 2 23.11 10.13 2.21
C ASN A 2 21.61 10.18 1.94
N ASP A 3 21.05 11.38 1.71
CA ASP A 3 19.60 11.61 1.48
C ASP A 3 19.05 10.72 0.36
N GLU A 4 19.92 10.38 -0.62
CA GLU A 4 19.60 9.47 -1.72
C GLU A 4 19.28 8.05 -1.26
N ARG A 5 20.05 7.49 -0.32
CA ARG A 5 19.79 6.12 0.18
C ARG A 5 18.48 6.03 0.95
N ILE A 6 18.14 7.11 1.67
CA ILE A 6 16.86 7.18 2.39
C ILE A 6 15.72 7.30 1.38
N ARG A 7 15.88 8.12 0.35
CA ARG A 7 14.91 8.28 -0.74
C ARG A 7 14.63 6.96 -1.44
N GLU A 8 15.66 6.25 -1.87
CA GLU A 8 15.56 4.92 -2.49
C GLU A 8 14.81 3.96 -1.57
N ALA A 9 15.31 3.76 -0.34
CA ALA A 9 14.71 2.84 0.63
C ALA A 9 13.23 3.18 0.93
N LEU A 10 12.89 4.47 0.99
CA LEU A 10 11.52 4.92 1.21
C LEU A 10 10.61 4.57 0.02
N THR A 11 11.05 4.88 -1.21
CA THR A 11 10.27 4.57 -2.42
C THR A 11 10.06 3.07 -2.61
N GLU A 12 11.08 2.27 -2.32
CA GLU A 12 11.03 0.80 -2.39
C GLU A 12 10.11 0.22 -1.29
N PHE A 13 10.21 0.72 -0.06
CA PHE A 13 9.36 0.28 1.04
C PHE A 13 7.88 0.55 0.73
N VAL A 14 7.55 1.76 0.28
CA VAL A 14 6.17 2.12 -0.05
C VAL A 14 5.65 1.29 -1.23
N GLY A 15 6.49 1.03 -2.24
CA GLY A 15 6.12 0.16 -3.35
C GLY A 15 5.83 -1.27 -2.90
N ALA A 16 6.70 -1.86 -2.06
CA ALA A 16 6.49 -3.19 -1.50
C ALA A 16 5.24 -3.26 -0.60
N PHE A 17 4.99 -2.23 0.20
CA PHE A 17 3.80 -2.12 1.02
C PHE A 17 2.52 -2.10 0.17
N GLU A 18 2.47 -1.30 -0.90
CA GLU A 18 1.33 -1.27 -1.81
C GLU A 18 1.14 -2.59 -2.57
N VAL A 19 2.22 -3.29 -2.92
CA VAL A 19 2.11 -4.62 -3.54
C VAL A 19 1.33 -5.56 -2.63
N VAL A 20 1.71 -5.71 -1.36
CA VAL A 20 1.04 -6.66 -0.45
C VAL A 20 -0.39 -6.20 -0.13
N PHE A 21 -0.56 -4.92 0.22
CA PHE A 21 -1.79 -4.44 0.85
C PHE A 21 -2.81 -3.82 -0.11
N ARG A 22 -2.48 -3.70 -1.40
CA ARG A 22 -3.38 -3.20 -2.45
C ARG A 22 -3.39 -4.09 -3.68
N TYR A 23 -2.22 -4.30 -4.32
CA TYR A 23 -2.19 -4.91 -5.66
C TYR A 23 -2.25 -6.44 -5.67
N ASP A 24 -1.65 -7.10 -4.67
CA ASP A 24 -1.67 -8.55 -4.45
C ASP A 24 -2.63 -8.93 -3.32
N TRP A 25 -3.63 -8.08 -3.07
CA TRP A 25 -4.55 -8.25 -1.94
C TRP A 25 -5.34 -9.55 -2.03
N VAL A 26 -5.70 -9.99 -3.24
CA VAL A 26 -6.39 -11.28 -3.46
C VAL A 26 -5.58 -12.43 -2.89
N TYR A 27 -4.27 -12.48 -3.15
CA TYR A 27 -3.40 -13.51 -2.60
C TYR A 27 -3.17 -13.31 -1.10
N THR A 28 -2.94 -12.08 -0.66
CA THR A 28 -2.78 -11.75 0.77
C THR A 28 -3.97 -12.24 1.60
N LYS A 29 -5.21 -12.01 1.14
CA LYS A 29 -6.44 -12.49 1.77
C LYS A 29 -6.45 -14.01 1.96
N ILE A 30 -6.05 -14.77 0.93
CA ILE A 30 -5.95 -16.24 1.00
C ILE A 30 -4.98 -16.65 2.12
N MET A 31 -3.84 -15.96 2.23
CA MET A 31 -2.82 -16.28 3.22
C MET A 31 -3.21 -15.92 4.65
N ILE A 32 -4.03 -14.88 4.85
CA ILE A 32 -4.50 -14.44 6.18
C ILE A 32 -5.88 -15.00 6.55
N GLY A 33 -6.54 -15.74 5.65
CA GLY A 33 -7.87 -16.31 5.87
C GLY A 33 -9.00 -15.28 5.86
N ASP A 34 -8.84 -14.19 5.10
CA ASP A 34 -9.87 -13.15 4.95
C ASP A 34 -10.72 -13.42 3.71
N GLU A 35 -12.04 -13.42 3.88
CA GLU A 35 -13.03 -13.67 2.82
C GLU A 35 -13.74 -12.38 2.35
N ALA A 36 -13.44 -11.22 2.94
CA ALA A 36 -14.11 -9.96 2.62
C ALA A 36 -13.78 -9.48 1.21
N ASP A 37 -14.81 -9.20 0.40
CA ASP A 37 -14.65 -8.75 -0.99
C ASP A 37 -14.86 -7.24 -1.17
N GLY A 38 -14.37 -6.72 -2.29
CA GLY A 38 -14.61 -5.33 -2.71
C GLY A 38 -13.72 -4.26 -2.07
N ALA A 39 -12.87 -4.64 -1.10
CA ALA A 39 -11.96 -3.75 -0.40
C ALA A 39 -10.51 -4.25 -0.42
N THR A 40 -9.57 -3.36 -0.12
CA THR A 40 -8.17 -3.71 0.21
C THR A 40 -7.83 -3.25 1.62
N PHE A 41 -6.68 -3.67 2.15
CA PHE A 41 -6.24 -3.16 3.45
C PHE A 41 -6.05 -1.63 3.45
N ILE A 42 -5.54 -1.08 2.35
CA ILE A 42 -5.29 0.37 2.19
C ILE A 42 -6.57 1.15 1.88
N GLU A 43 -7.52 0.50 1.20
CA GLU A 43 -8.82 1.05 0.82
C GLU A 43 -9.93 0.17 1.39
N PRO A 44 -10.15 0.21 2.71
CA PRO A 44 -11.07 -0.71 3.39
C PRO A 44 -12.55 -0.44 3.07
N GLY A 45 -12.89 0.77 2.61
CA GLY A 45 -14.28 1.13 2.29
C GLY A 45 -15.21 1.20 3.51
N LEU A 46 -14.64 1.36 4.71
CA LEU A 46 -15.35 1.43 5.99
C LEU A 46 -15.45 2.86 6.49
N GLU A 47 -16.49 3.17 7.26
CA GLU A 47 -16.62 4.45 7.97
C GLU A 47 -15.66 4.51 9.16
N ASP A 48 -15.54 3.40 9.92
CA ASP A 48 -14.56 3.25 10.99
C ASP A 48 -13.39 2.35 10.54
N GLU A 49 -12.28 2.97 10.15
CA GLU A 49 -11.09 2.23 9.72
C GLU A 49 -10.36 1.52 10.87
N THR A 50 -10.82 1.61 12.12
CA THR A 50 -10.29 0.84 13.25
C THR A 50 -11.06 -0.45 13.52
N GLU A 51 -12.24 -0.62 12.88
CA GLU A 51 -13.05 -1.84 12.95
C GLU A 51 -12.23 -3.06 12.48
N ASP A 52 -12.27 -4.16 13.22
CA ASP A 52 -11.50 -5.40 13.01
C ASP A 52 -9.96 -5.29 13.12
N TRP A 53 -9.39 -4.09 12.97
CA TRP A 53 -7.95 -3.83 13.04
C TRP A 53 -7.69 -2.52 13.79
N GLY A 54 -7.57 -2.60 15.12
CA GLY A 54 -7.49 -1.41 15.99
C GLY A 54 -6.36 -0.42 15.67
N ALA A 55 -5.29 -0.86 14.98
CA ALA A 55 -4.18 0.00 14.56
C ALA A 55 -4.26 0.48 13.10
N ARG A 56 -5.22 -0.01 12.30
CA ARG A 56 -5.32 0.28 10.86
C ARG A 56 -5.57 1.76 10.61
N GLY A 57 -6.50 2.40 11.33
CA GLY A 57 -6.77 3.83 11.17
C GLY A 57 -5.51 4.69 11.29
N THR A 58 -4.72 4.51 12.35
CA THR A 58 -3.45 5.24 12.56
C THR A 58 -2.44 4.93 11.45
N LEU A 59 -2.31 3.67 11.04
CA LEU A 59 -1.39 3.28 9.97
C LEU A 59 -1.77 3.94 8.63
N LEU A 60 -3.05 3.92 8.26
CA LEU A 60 -3.55 4.51 7.02
C LEU A 60 -3.41 6.04 7.03
N GLU A 61 -3.64 6.70 8.17
CA GLU A 61 -3.40 8.14 8.32
C GLU A 61 -1.92 8.49 8.01
N LYS A 62 -0.96 7.74 8.59
CA LYS A 62 0.47 8.00 8.37
C LYS A 62 0.92 7.61 6.97
N TYR A 63 0.42 6.50 6.42
CA TYR A 63 0.67 6.11 5.03
C TYR A 63 0.18 7.18 4.04
N ARG A 64 -1.06 7.67 4.19
CA ARG A 64 -1.60 8.75 3.34
C ARG A 64 -0.80 10.04 3.44
N THR A 65 -0.39 10.41 4.65
CA THR A 65 0.48 11.57 4.90
C THR A 65 1.83 11.42 4.17
N LEU A 66 2.43 10.23 4.26
CA LEU A 66 3.69 9.92 3.59
C LEU A 66 3.55 9.98 2.07
N VAL A 67 2.52 9.34 1.50
CA VAL A 67 2.26 9.34 0.05
C VAL A 67 2.06 10.77 -0.46
N ALA A 68 1.32 11.61 0.26
CA ALA A 68 1.13 13.02 -0.09
C ALA A 68 2.46 13.79 -0.09
N ALA A 69 3.32 13.57 0.92
CA ALA A 69 4.64 14.18 0.99
C ALA A 69 5.56 13.72 -0.15
N MET A 70 5.56 12.43 -0.48
CA MET A 70 6.30 11.87 -1.61
C MET A 70 5.86 12.51 -2.93
N LYS A 71 4.55 12.61 -3.17
CA LYS A 71 4.00 13.25 -4.37
C LYS A 71 4.40 14.71 -4.48
N ALA A 72 4.36 15.46 -3.38
CA ALA A 72 4.83 16.86 -3.35
C ALA A 72 6.34 16.98 -3.62
N ALA A 73 7.12 15.96 -3.28
CA ALA A 73 8.56 15.88 -3.53
C ALA A 73 8.93 15.27 -4.89
N GLY A 74 7.97 14.91 -5.74
CA GLY A 74 8.22 14.24 -7.03
C GLY A 74 8.75 12.82 -6.89
N LEU A 75 8.46 12.14 -5.78
CA LEU A 75 8.85 10.77 -5.50
C LEU A 75 7.69 9.83 -5.76
N GLU A 76 7.94 8.73 -6.45
CA GLU A 76 6.97 7.67 -6.68
C GLU A 76 7.40 6.36 -5.99
N PRO A 77 6.46 5.48 -5.61
CA PRO A 77 6.77 4.14 -5.15
C PRO A 77 7.54 3.38 -6.25
N ALA A 78 8.64 2.76 -5.85
CA ALA A 78 9.41 1.88 -6.71
C ALA A 78 8.94 0.45 -6.49
N PHE A 79 8.44 -0.20 -7.55
CA PHE A 79 7.92 -1.56 -7.44
C PHE A 79 9.02 -2.60 -7.71
N PRO A 80 9.07 -3.69 -6.92
CA PRO A 80 10.09 -4.72 -7.08
C PRO A 80 10.00 -5.49 -8.42
N PHE A 81 8.87 -5.38 -9.10
CA PHE A 81 8.59 -5.99 -10.40
C PHE A 81 7.44 -5.26 -11.10
N PRO A 82 7.22 -5.48 -12.42
CA PRO A 82 6.08 -4.93 -13.13
C PRO A 82 4.75 -5.41 -12.53
N LEU A 83 3.89 -4.48 -12.08
CA LEU A 83 2.61 -4.81 -11.43
C LEU A 83 1.66 -5.61 -12.32
N GLN A 84 1.82 -5.54 -13.64
CA GLN A 84 1.02 -6.30 -14.60
C GLN A 84 1.21 -7.82 -14.46
N ASN A 85 2.26 -8.25 -13.77
CA ASN A 85 2.52 -9.65 -13.48
C ASN A 85 1.69 -10.17 -12.29
N LEU A 86 1.04 -9.29 -11.50
CA LEU A 86 0.22 -9.69 -10.37
C LEU A 86 -1.15 -10.20 -10.84
N PRO A 87 -1.61 -11.35 -10.32
CA PRO A 87 -2.97 -11.81 -10.56
C PRO A 87 -4.00 -10.77 -10.10
N GLY A 88 -4.89 -10.37 -11.01
CA GLY A 88 -5.96 -9.43 -10.68
C GLY A 88 -5.55 -7.96 -10.64
N PHE A 89 -4.31 -7.60 -11.03
CA PHE A 89 -3.94 -6.20 -11.23
C PHE A 89 -4.83 -5.55 -12.31
N LYS A 90 -5.42 -4.41 -11.97
CA LYS A 90 -6.29 -3.65 -12.89
C LYS A 90 -5.63 -2.35 -13.34
N THR A 91 -5.23 -1.54 -12.39
CA THR A 91 -4.60 -0.24 -12.64
C THR A 91 -3.73 0.16 -11.47
N ARG A 92 -2.71 0.96 -11.74
CA ARG A 92 -1.93 1.65 -10.72
C ARG A 92 -2.76 2.82 -10.19
N VAL A 93 -2.68 3.06 -8.89
CA VAL A 93 -3.29 4.22 -8.22
C VAL A 93 -2.13 5.09 -7.73
N TRP A 94 -1.87 6.20 -8.43
CA TRP A 94 -0.81 7.16 -8.10
C TRP A 94 -1.21 8.59 -8.50
#